data_AF-A0A503HGS4-F1
#
_entry.id   AF-A0A503HGS4-F1
#
_cell.length_a   1.000
_cell.length_b   1.000
_cell.length_c   1.000
_cell.angle_alpha   90.00
_cell.angle_beta   90.00
_cell.angle_gamma   90.00
#
_symmetry.space_group_name_H-M   'P 1'
#
loop_
_entity.id
_entity.type
_entity.pdbx_description
1 polymer ?
#
loop_
_entity_poly.entity_id
_entity_poly.type
_entity_poly.pdbx_seq_one_letter_code
_entity_poly.pdbx_strand_id
1 'polypeptide(L)' 'MDDLSLLLTRFVSGEDTSLAAANSLESLLDAAYPDDELVQDVVIDLASYRPGGGPFLFDTLEIQRRLHRLRDYLSRRT' A
#
# COMPACT_ATOMS: atom_id res chain seq x y z
N MET A 1 2.23 6.49 -16.56
CA MET A 1 1.82 5.96 -15.25
C MET A 1 2.91 4.98 -14.86
N ASP A 2 3.64 5.25 -13.80
CA ASP A 2 4.68 4.34 -13.30
C ASP A 2 4.03 3.11 -12.64
N ASP A 3 4.83 2.05 -12.47
CA ASP A 3 4.37 0.76 -11.95
C ASP A 3 3.75 0.89 -10.56
N LEU A 4 4.30 1.77 -9.71
CA LEU A 4 3.77 2.05 -8.37
C LEU A 4 2.36 2.64 -8.44
N SER A 5 2.13 3.68 -9.24
CA SER A 5 0.83 4.32 -9.39
C SER A 5 -0.24 3.36 -9.92
N LEU A 6 0.14 2.48 -10.85
CA LEU A 6 -0.75 1.45 -11.38
C LEU A 6 -1.13 0.43 -10.30
N LEU A 7 -0.15 -0.15 -9.61
CA LEU A 7 -0.40 -1.12 -8.53
C LEU A 7 -1.26 -0.52 -7.42
N LEU A 8 -0.96 0.71 -7.01
CA LEU A 8 -1.71 1.42 -5.97
C LEU A 8 -3.18 1.61 -6.38
N THR A 9 -3.42 1.95 -7.65
CA THR A 9 -4.78 2.11 -8.19
C THR A 9 -5.55 0.78 -8.22
N ARG A 10 -4.90 -0.31 -8.64
CA ARG A 10 -5.51 -1.65 -8.71
C ARG A 10 -5.83 -2.20 -7.31
N PHE A 11 -4.95 -1.98 -6.34
CA PHE A 11 -5.20 -2.41 -4.97
C PHE A 11 -6.34 -1.60 -4.33
N VAL A 12 -6.29 -0.27 -4.43
CA VAL A 12 -7.31 0.63 -3.86
C VAL A 12 -8.70 0.40 -4.47
N SER A 13 -8.78 0.08 -5.76
CA SER A 13 -10.05 -0.23 -6.44
C SER A 13 -10.60 -1.63 -6.13
N GLY A 14 -9.77 -2.53 -5.57
CA GLY A 14 -10.14 -3.92 -5.30
C GLY A 14 -9.90 -4.86 -6.48
N GLU A 15 -9.31 -4.39 -7.57
CA GLU A 15 -9.00 -5.20 -8.75
C GLU A 15 -7.95 -6.28 -8.43
N ASP A 16 -6.93 -5.92 -7.65
CA ASP A 16 -5.91 -6.86 -7.17
C ASP A 16 -5.49 -6.52 -5.74
N THR A 17 -6.07 -7.25 -4.78
CA THR A 17 -5.74 -7.16 -3.36
C THR A 17 -5.01 -8.40 -2.88
N SER A 18 -4.30 -9.08 -3.78
CA SER A 18 -3.52 -10.27 -3.44
C SER A 18 -2.36 -9.94 -2.51
N LEU A 19 -1.85 -10.95 -1.82
CA LEU A 19 -0.64 -10.79 -1.03
C LEU A 19 0.58 -10.45 -1.92
N ALA A 20 0.61 -10.94 -3.16
CA ALA A 20 1.66 -10.60 -4.11
C ALA A 20 1.65 -9.11 -4.45
N ALA A 21 0.47 -8.52 -4.71
CA ALA A 21 0.32 -7.09 -4.95
C ALA A 21 0.76 -6.25 -3.75
N ALA A 22 0.42 -6.67 -2.52
CA ALA A 22 0.86 -6.00 -1.30
C ALA A 22 2.39 -6.01 -1.14
N ASN A 23 3.04 -7.16 -1.34
CA ASN A 23 4.50 -7.28 -1.27
C ASN A 23 5.20 -6.43 -2.34
N SER A 24 4.64 -6.36 -3.56
CA SER A 24 5.17 -5.48 -4.60
C SER A 24 5.03 -4.00 -4.25
N LEU A 25 3.91 -3.60 -3.66
CA LEU A 25 3.72 -2.23 -3.15
C LEU A 25 4.72 -1.89 -2.04
N GLU A 26 4.93 -2.81 -1.10
CA GLU A 26 5.91 -2.67 -0.01
C GLU A 26 7.30 -2.36 -0.58
N SER A 27 7.80 -3.20 -1.50
CA SER A 27 9.14 -3.03 -2.09
C SER A 27 9.27 -1.74 -2.91
N LEU A 28 8.24 -1.38 -3.68
CA LEU A 28 8.27 -0.17 -4.52
C LEU A 28 8.20 1.10 -3.67
N LEU A 29 7.39 1.12 -2.63
CA LEU A 29 7.27 2.26 -1.72
C LEU A 29 8.55 2.46 -0.91
N ASP A 30 9.12 1.37 -0.38
CA ASP A 30 10.37 1.41 0.37
C ASP A 30 11.53 1.98 -0.48
N ALA A 31 11.67 1.48 -1.71
CA ALA A 31 12.71 1.94 -2.63
C ALA A 31 12.53 3.40 -3.10
N ALA A 32 11.28 3.83 -3.33
CA ALA A 32 10.99 5.17 -3.86
C ALA A 32 11.00 6.25 -2.78
N TYR A 33 10.67 5.91 -1.53
CA TYR A 33 10.51 6.86 -0.43
C TYR A 33 11.16 6.35 0.88
N PRO A 34 12.48 6.08 0.88
CA PRO A 34 13.16 5.52 2.06
C PRO A 34 13.13 6.45 3.28
N ASP A 35 13.10 7.78 3.05
CA ASP A 35 13.17 8.79 4.11
C ASP A 35 11.81 9.43 4.45
N ASP A 36 10.71 8.99 3.82
CA ASP A 36 9.38 9.53 4.09
C ASP A 36 8.68 8.70 5.18
N GLU A 37 8.72 9.19 6.42
CA GLU A 37 8.19 8.48 7.60
C GLU A 37 6.74 8.01 7.42
N LEU A 38 5.88 8.80 6.76
CA LEU A 38 4.48 8.42 6.51
C LEU A 38 4.39 7.25 5.53
N VAL A 39 5.22 7.26 4.48
CA VAL A 39 5.26 6.16 3.52
C VAL A 39 5.79 4.90 4.21
N GLN A 40 6.81 5.03 5.04
CA GLN A 40 7.42 3.92 5.77
C GLN A 40 6.46 3.28 6.79
N ASP A 41 5.60 4.05 7.45
CA ASP A 41 4.51 3.49 8.27
C ASP A 41 3.57 2.60 7.43
N VAL A 42 3.25 3.01 6.19
CA VAL A 42 2.40 2.21 5.30
C VAL A 42 3.12 0.96 4.78
N VAL A 43 4.43 1.01 4.58
CA VAL A 43 5.26 -0.17 4.25
C VAL A 43 5.15 -1.21 5.38
N ILE A 44 5.24 -0.78 6.65
CA ILE A 44 5.06 -1.66 7.82
C ILE A 44 3.64 -2.24 7.88
N ASP A 45 2.62 -1.43 7.58
CA ASP A 45 1.24 -1.91 7.52
C ASP A 45 1.04 -2.98 6.44
N LEU A 46 1.64 -2.78 5.26
CA LEU A 46 1.60 -3.75 4.14
C LEU A 46 2.27 -5.07 4.53
N ALA A 47 3.39 -5.04 5.25
CA ALA A 47 4.03 -6.25 5.76
C ALA A 47 3.11 -7.04 6.73
N SER A 48 2.19 -6.34 7.40
CA SER A 48 1.20 -6.91 8.33
C SER A 48 -0.13 -7.28 7.66
N TYR A 49 -0.21 -7.23 6.32
CA TYR A 49 -1.43 -7.54 5.57
C TYR A 49 -1.61 -9.05 5.32
N ARG A 50 -2.86 -9.51 5.47
CA ARG A 50 -3.34 -10.76 4.87
C ARG A 50 -4.74 -10.59 4.28
N PRO A 51 -5.04 -11.19 3.11
CA PRO A 51 -6.42 -11.28 2.63
C PRO A 51 -7.30 -11.97 3.68
N GLY A 52 -8.39 -11.31 4.10
CA GLY A 52 -9.26 -11.77 5.18
C GLY A 52 -8.76 -11.46 6.60
N GLY A 53 -7.58 -10.86 6.74
CA GLY A 53 -6.98 -10.45 8.01
C GLY A 53 -6.51 -11.63 8.87
N GLY A 54 -6.48 -11.39 10.17
CA GLY A 54 -6.10 -12.36 11.20
C GLY A 54 -5.84 -11.68 12.53
N PRO A 55 -5.56 -12.43 13.61
CA PRO A 55 -5.14 -11.82 14.86
C PRO A 55 -3.93 -10.92 14.61
N PHE A 56 -4.06 -9.63 14.90
CA PHE A 56 -3.02 -8.62 14.73
C PHE A 56 -2.62 -8.30 13.28
N LEU A 57 -3.38 -8.77 12.28
CA LEU A 57 -3.10 -8.53 10.85
C LEU A 57 -4.19 -7.67 10.25
N PHE A 58 -3.78 -6.76 9.35
CA PHE A 58 -4.73 -5.93 8.62
C PHE A 58 -5.44 -6.74 7.55
N ASP A 59 -6.75 -6.48 7.42
CA ASP A 59 -7.55 -7.00 6.31
C ASP A 59 -7.48 -6.09 5.08
N THR A 60 -8.17 -6.51 4.02
CA THR A 60 -8.18 -5.81 2.73
C THR A 60 -8.78 -4.41 2.84
N LEU A 61 -9.86 -4.23 3.60
CA LEU A 61 -10.55 -2.95 3.73
C LEU A 61 -9.72 -1.96 4.55
N GLU A 62 -9.00 -2.43 5.56
CA GLU A 62 -8.06 -1.63 6.34
C GLU A 62 -6.91 -1.13 5.47
N ILE A 63 -6.25 -2.01 4.74
CA ILE A 63 -5.13 -1.64 3.84
C ILE A 63 -5.61 -0.74 2.70
N GLN A 64 -6.76 -1.03 2.07
CA GLN A 64 -7.30 -0.18 1.02
C GLN A 64 -7.53 1.26 1.49
N ARG A 65 -8.06 1.46 2.70
CA ARG A 65 -8.25 2.80 3.28
C ARG A 65 -6.92 3.51 3.53
N ARG A 66 -5.90 2.79 4.00
CA ARG A 66 -4.54 3.34 4.20
C ARG A 66 -3.89 3.73 2.87
N LEU A 67 -3.93 2.84 1.87
CA LEU A 67 -3.39 3.10 0.54
C LEU A 67 -4.14 4.22 -0.21
N HIS A 68 -5.44 4.37 0.01
CA HIS A 68 -6.18 5.52 -0.51
C HIS A 68 -5.63 6.84 0.05
N ARG A 69 -5.41 6.92 1.38
CA ARG A 69 -4.82 8.11 2.00
C ARG A 69 -3.39 8.35 1.52
N LEU A 70 -2.59 7.30 1.39
CA LEU A 70 -1.24 7.38 0.84
C LEU A 70 -1.25 7.95 -0.58
N ARG A 71 -2.14 7.47 -1.45
CA ARG A 71 -2.30 8.01 -2.81
C ARG A 71 -2.58 9.51 -2.80
N ASP A 72 -3.51 9.94 -1.96
CA ASP A 72 -3.87 11.35 -1.83
C ASP A 72 -2.67 12.19 -1.34
N TYR A 73 -1.90 11.66 -0.38
CA TYR A 73 -0.67 12.29 0.12
C TYR A 73 0.39 12.45 -0.99
N LEU A 74 0.69 11.39 -1.73
CA LEU A 74 1.69 11.41 -2.80
C LEU A 74 1.28 12.39 -3.93
N SER A 75 -0.01 12.45 -4.27
CA SER A 75 -0.52 13.36 -5.31
C SER A 75 -0.38 14.85 -4.99
N ARG A 76 -0.22 15.20 -3.70
CA ARG A 76 -0.03 16.59 -3.24
C ARG A 76 1.44 17.00 -3.16
N ARG A 77 2.37 16.04 -3.29
CA ARG A 77 3.83 16.27 -3.29
C ARG A 77 4.40 16.47 -4.70
N THR A 78 3.63 16.13 -5.73
CA THR A 78 4.00 16.28 -7.15
C THR A 78 3.54 17.64 -7.67
#